data_AF-A0A9X0MCG3-F1
#
_entry.id   AF-A0A9X0MCG3-F1
#
_cell.length_a   1.000
_cell.length_b   1.000
_cell.length_c   1.000
_cell.angle_alpha   90.00
_cell.angle_beta   90.00
_cell.angle_gamma   90.00
#
_symmetry.space_group_name_H-M   'P 1'
#
loop_
_entity.id
_entity.type
_entity.pdbx_description
1 polymer ?
#
loop_
_entity_poly.entity_id
_entity_poly.type
_entity_poly.pdbx_seq_one_letter_code
_entity_poly.pdbx_strand_id
1 'polypeptide(L)'
;MDNHLMSLSFSMEANKGVYALLLGSGISRSANIPTGWEIVEELCRRIMKVEKANHNDPIEWYQEQYKEEPTYDKVIEKLAYTPATRLGLLAEFFEPKQDDEENTKIPTKAHRSIAKLVKGGYIRVIVTTNFDRLMEQALEELNIDFQTLHDVSNIEGIKPLVHANCTIIKVHGDYKDVRFKNVGHELETYHDDLSNLLQRVFDEYGIITSGWSAEWDTALRNTIQSVKGRRYSWYWHAFTEKLSDPAEELIKIRDGIKIIDSNGADSFFSTLAENVESISKLKKTNHENIQVKINKLKKYITNNLEIELREMITEETQNLVQFTKSFTLPDNHTTEDKKEHIEIIKEKARTLAVLLSILTYYSKIETHESIICETLQRLTTAKSTTGTDFYRCCSKLPAVIGLYSTGIAATMKKNYKLLNKLFTEIRIRTHINRPENFLEFTGSFGSIHITFNGLYEKENHIHPFEKMFVHPYMSEIYNTSKLTFDEQELDEYYDTFELLLSLKHRYSGINLFPIGLFANKFDISHIQQFLKLGSEESESWPVLELFGNSIENFRNSLEKLNEYRVKRSHFDIQGLLAYYPIAIKS
;
A
#
# COMPACT_ATOMS: atom_id res chain seq x y z
N MET A 1 -18.76 -0.13 0.79
CA MET A 1 -17.79 0.93 1.14
C MET A 1 -17.87 1.99 0.08
N ASP A 2 -18.06 3.25 0.48
CA ASP A 2 -18.22 4.36 -0.45
C ASP A 2 -16.92 4.57 -1.25
N ASN A 3 -16.99 4.48 -2.59
CA ASN A 3 -15.83 4.44 -3.49
C ASN A 3 -14.95 5.70 -3.35
N HIS A 4 -15.57 6.83 -3.01
CA HIS A 4 -14.90 8.12 -2.86
C HIS A 4 -14.03 8.22 -1.60
N LEU A 5 -14.47 7.64 -0.46
CA LEU A 5 -13.67 7.64 0.77
C LEU A 5 -12.42 6.78 0.63
N MET A 6 -12.52 5.65 -0.08
CA MET A 6 -11.37 4.80 -0.37
C MET A 6 -10.37 5.52 -1.29
N SER A 7 -10.86 6.19 -2.33
CA SER A 7 -10.03 7.02 -3.22
C SER A 7 -9.29 8.13 -2.45
N LEU A 8 -9.98 8.85 -1.57
CA LEU A 8 -9.36 9.83 -0.67
C LEU A 8 -8.27 9.20 0.20
N SER A 9 -8.54 8.02 0.78
CA SER A 9 -7.60 7.31 1.66
C SER A 9 -6.31 6.93 0.91
N PHE A 10 -6.42 6.41 -0.32
CA PHE A 10 -5.26 6.09 -1.16
C PHE A 10 -4.48 7.34 -1.57
N SER A 11 -5.18 8.39 -2.00
CA SER A 11 -4.55 9.65 -2.40
C SER A 11 -3.76 10.26 -1.24
N MET A 12 -4.34 10.26 -0.04
CA MET A 12 -3.72 10.79 1.16
C MET A 12 -2.51 9.95 1.60
N GLU A 13 -2.57 8.62 1.50
CA GLU A 13 -1.41 7.77 1.79
C GLU A 13 -0.26 8.02 0.82
N ALA A 14 -0.57 8.09 -0.49
CA ALA A 14 0.42 8.28 -1.54
C ALA A 14 1.07 9.67 -1.48
N ASN A 15 0.31 10.70 -1.12
CA ASN A 15 0.72 12.10 -1.16
C ASN A 15 0.61 12.76 0.23
N LYS A 16 1.58 12.50 1.10
CA LYS A 16 1.58 13.03 2.47
C LYS A 16 1.61 14.55 2.50
N GLY A 17 0.68 15.16 3.24
CA GLY A 17 0.66 16.60 3.51
C GLY A 17 0.08 17.45 2.38
N VAL A 18 -0.50 16.86 1.33
CA VAL A 18 -1.15 17.63 0.25
C VAL A 18 -2.58 18.05 0.57
N TYR A 19 -3.20 17.45 1.58
CA TYR A 19 -4.54 17.80 2.03
C TYR A 19 -4.50 18.71 3.26
N ALA A 20 -5.37 19.72 3.27
CA ALA A 20 -5.71 20.55 4.41
C ALA A 20 -7.17 20.30 4.81
N LEU A 21 -7.51 20.59 6.07
CA LEU A 21 -8.87 20.48 6.58
C LEU A 21 -9.55 21.84 6.64
N LEU A 22 -10.85 21.88 6.36
CA LEU A 22 -11.74 22.99 6.68
C LEU A 22 -12.82 22.50 7.67
N LEU A 23 -12.71 22.89 8.93
CA LEU A 23 -13.54 22.38 10.02
C LEU A 23 -14.50 23.45 10.55
N GLY A 24 -15.79 23.17 10.52
CA GLY A 24 -16.82 24.01 11.14
C GLY A 24 -17.38 23.42 12.44
N SER A 25 -18.34 24.12 13.05
CA SER A 25 -18.82 23.81 14.41
C SER A 25 -19.49 22.45 14.52
N GLY A 26 -19.95 21.88 13.41
CA GLY A 26 -20.56 20.55 13.37
C GLY A 26 -19.63 19.42 13.84
N ILE A 27 -18.29 19.61 13.79
CA ILE A 27 -17.35 18.60 14.31
C ILE A 27 -17.34 18.52 15.84
N SER A 28 -17.65 19.63 16.52
CA SER A 28 -17.63 19.75 17.99
C SER A 28 -18.99 19.38 18.62
N ARG A 29 -20.04 19.14 17.82
CA ARG A 29 -21.39 18.87 18.31
C ARG A 29 -21.47 17.65 19.23
N SER A 30 -20.76 16.56 18.88
CA SER A 30 -20.71 15.34 19.70
C SER A 30 -19.96 15.50 21.03
N ALA A 31 -19.23 16.61 21.21
CA ALA A 31 -18.65 16.99 22.50
C ALA A 31 -19.59 17.86 23.35
N ASN A 32 -20.87 17.98 22.97
CA ASN A 32 -21.83 18.92 23.58
C ASN A 32 -21.41 20.40 23.46
N ILE A 33 -20.62 20.74 22.44
CA ILE A 33 -20.41 22.14 22.04
C ILE A 33 -21.53 22.50 21.06
N PRO A 34 -22.41 23.45 21.40
CA PRO A 34 -23.48 23.84 20.51
C PRO A 34 -22.92 24.49 19.25
N THR A 35 -23.58 24.22 18.12
CA THR A 35 -23.35 24.94 16.88
C THR A 35 -23.72 26.42 17.04
N GLY A 36 -23.24 27.27 16.12
CA GLY A 36 -23.59 28.69 16.15
C GLY A 36 -25.11 28.92 16.21
N TRP A 37 -25.89 28.15 15.45
CA TRP A 37 -27.36 28.21 15.45
C TRP A 37 -27.97 27.81 16.80
N GLU A 38 -27.49 26.72 17.42
CA GLU A 38 -27.97 26.27 18.74
C GLU A 38 -27.66 27.31 19.84
N ILE A 39 -26.55 28.06 19.72
CA ILE A 39 -26.26 29.19 20.60
C ILE A 39 -27.29 30.32 20.41
N VAL A 40 -27.62 30.67 19.16
CA VAL A 40 -28.65 31.69 18.88
C VAL A 40 -29.98 31.31 19.50
N GLU A 41 -30.43 30.08 19.27
CA GLU A 41 -31.69 29.56 19.81
C GLU A 41 -31.73 29.66 21.35
N GLU A 42 -30.65 29.27 22.01
CA GLU A 42 -30.53 29.35 23.47
C GLU A 42 -30.53 30.79 23.99
N LEU A 43 -29.84 31.71 23.31
CA LEU A 43 -29.83 33.13 23.68
C LEU A 43 -31.22 33.76 23.49
N CYS A 44 -31.88 33.49 22.37
CA CYS A 44 -33.27 33.91 22.15
C CYS A 44 -34.21 33.37 23.23
N ARG A 45 -34.04 32.09 23.62
CA ARG A 45 -34.81 31.47 24.70
C ARG A 45 -34.62 32.17 26.03
N ARG A 46 -33.39 32.61 26.34
CA ARG A 46 -33.10 33.37 27.58
C ARG A 46 -33.71 34.75 27.55
N ILE A 47 -33.62 35.47 26.43
CA ILE A 47 -34.26 36.78 26.25
C ILE A 47 -35.78 36.65 26.48
N MET A 48 -36.41 35.66 25.82
CA MET A 48 -37.84 35.38 25.97
C MET A 48 -38.26 35.15 27.43
N LYS A 49 -37.47 34.37 28.18
CA LYS A 49 -37.73 34.11 29.61
C LYS A 49 -37.58 35.36 30.48
N VAL A 50 -36.58 36.19 30.21
CA VAL A 50 -36.37 37.47 30.93
C VAL A 50 -37.54 38.43 30.67
N GLU A 51 -38.03 38.48 29.44
CA GLU A 51 -39.21 39.27 29.06
C GLU A 51 -40.54 38.64 29.49
N LYS A 52 -40.51 37.47 30.15
CA LYS A 52 -41.68 36.72 30.64
C LYS A 52 -42.70 36.39 29.55
N ALA A 53 -42.23 36.24 28.32
CA ALA A 53 -43.05 35.78 27.21
C ALA A 53 -43.16 34.25 27.21
N ASN A 54 -44.27 33.73 26.69
CA ASN A 54 -44.50 32.30 26.55
C ASN A 54 -44.77 31.98 25.07
N HIS A 55 -43.78 31.40 24.42
CA HIS A 55 -43.86 30.93 23.05
C HIS A 55 -43.16 29.56 22.94
N ASN A 56 -43.63 28.71 22.05
CA ASN A 56 -43.07 27.36 21.88
C ASN A 56 -41.75 27.38 21.12
N ASP A 57 -41.56 28.37 20.25
CA ASP A 57 -40.35 28.55 19.45
C ASP A 57 -39.67 29.90 19.81
N PRO A 58 -38.48 29.88 20.43
CA PRO A 58 -37.74 31.10 20.78
C PRO A 58 -37.32 31.95 19.58
N ILE A 59 -37.09 31.34 18.41
CA ILE A 59 -36.66 32.01 17.19
C ILE A 59 -37.84 32.77 16.57
N GLU A 60 -38.98 32.09 16.38
CA GLU A 60 -40.20 32.74 15.87
C GLU A 60 -40.63 33.88 16.78
N TRP A 61 -40.58 33.66 18.11
CA TRP A 61 -40.88 34.71 19.08
C TRP A 61 -39.97 35.93 18.92
N TYR A 62 -38.65 35.73 18.81
CA TYR A 62 -37.70 36.82 18.65
C TYR A 62 -38.00 37.62 17.38
N GLN A 63 -38.27 36.93 16.26
CA GLN A 63 -38.65 37.54 14.99
C GLN A 63 -39.94 38.37 15.11
N GLU A 64 -40.95 37.84 15.79
CA GLU A 64 -42.22 38.53 15.97
C GLU A 64 -42.10 39.77 16.87
N GLN A 65 -41.34 39.69 17.95
CA GLN A 65 -41.19 40.79 18.90
C GLN A 65 -40.32 41.92 18.37
N TYR A 66 -39.16 41.58 17.79
CA TYR A 66 -38.19 42.58 17.35
C TYR A 66 -38.28 42.91 15.86
N LYS A 67 -39.17 42.23 15.11
CA LYS A 67 -39.36 42.40 13.66
C LYS A 67 -38.05 42.26 12.87
N GLU A 68 -37.18 41.39 13.34
CA GLU A 68 -35.84 41.18 12.81
C GLU A 68 -35.45 39.71 12.96
N GLU A 69 -34.74 39.16 11.96
CA GLU A 69 -34.22 37.80 12.06
C GLU A 69 -33.09 37.67 13.09
N PRO A 70 -33.16 36.68 14.01
CA PRO A 70 -32.11 36.44 14.99
C PRO A 70 -30.91 35.76 14.31
N THR A 71 -30.00 36.56 13.78
CA THR A 71 -28.69 36.06 13.35
C THR A 71 -27.72 36.06 14.52
N TYR A 72 -26.67 35.23 14.45
CA TYR A 72 -25.71 35.03 15.54
C TYR A 72 -25.10 36.34 16.05
N ASP A 73 -24.66 37.17 15.11
CA ASP A 73 -24.10 38.49 15.34
C ASP A 73 -25.09 39.45 16.03
N LYS A 74 -26.32 39.55 15.52
CA LYS A 74 -27.32 40.49 16.02
C LYS A 74 -27.76 40.17 17.45
N VAL A 75 -27.99 38.89 17.74
CA VAL A 75 -28.41 38.45 19.07
C VAL A 75 -27.30 38.70 20.09
N ILE A 76 -26.05 38.44 19.72
CA ILE A 76 -24.89 38.67 20.60
C ILE A 76 -24.62 40.16 20.80
N GLU A 77 -24.68 41.00 19.75
CA GLU A 77 -24.52 42.45 19.88
C GLU A 77 -25.54 43.07 20.83
N LYS A 78 -26.78 42.59 20.77
CA LYS A 78 -27.86 43.06 21.64
C LYS A 78 -27.63 42.71 23.11
N LEU A 79 -27.06 41.53 23.38
CA LEU A 79 -26.82 41.05 24.74
C LEU A 79 -25.50 41.54 25.33
N ALA A 80 -24.49 41.78 24.50
CA ALA A 80 -23.15 42.11 24.90
C ALA A 80 -22.47 43.11 23.94
N TYR A 81 -22.45 44.38 24.36
CA TYR A 81 -21.93 45.49 23.55
C TYR A 81 -20.41 45.51 23.38
N THR A 82 -19.65 44.97 24.34
CA THR A 82 -18.18 44.99 24.30
C THR A 82 -17.59 43.59 24.04
N PRO A 83 -16.42 43.48 23.39
CA PRO A 83 -15.79 42.17 23.16
C PRO A 83 -15.52 41.39 24.45
N ALA A 84 -15.13 42.07 25.54
CA ALA A 84 -14.94 41.45 26.85
C ALA A 84 -16.24 40.87 27.43
N THR A 85 -17.39 41.55 27.26
CA THR A 85 -18.68 41.02 27.70
C THR A 85 -19.18 39.86 26.84
N ARG A 86 -18.86 39.86 25.53
CA ARG A 86 -19.18 38.74 24.63
C ARG A 86 -18.42 37.47 25.05
N LEU A 87 -17.16 37.63 25.43
CA LEU A 87 -16.34 36.55 25.98
C LEU A 87 -17.04 35.86 27.16
N GLY A 88 -17.48 36.65 28.15
CA GLY A 88 -18.17 36.13 29.33
C GLY A 88 -19.51 35.48 29.00
N LEU A 89 -20.25 36.01 28.03
CA LEU A 89 -21.52 35.43 27.56
C LEU A 89 -21.30 34.07 26.89
N LEU A 90 -20.22 33.93 26.12
CA LEU A 90 -19.99 32.74 25.29
C LEU A 90 -19.15 31.66 25.95
N ALA A 91 -18.30 32.00 26.92
CA ALA A 91 -17.38 31.07 27.58
C ALA A 91 -18.09 29.82 28.14
N GLU A 92 -19.30 29.98 28.69
CA GLU A 92 -20.04 28.87 29.29
C GLU A 92 -20.50 27.79 28.30
N PHE A 93 -20.56 28.10 27.00
CA PHE A 93 -20.89 27.14 25.95
C PHE A 93 -19.67 26.29 25.57
N PHE A 94 -18.46 26.80 25.80
CA PHE A 94 -17.21 26.15 25.41
C PHE A 94 -16.47 25.49 26.58
N GLU A 95 -16.67 25.97 27.81
CA GLU A 95 -15.97 25.47 28.99
C GLU A 95 -16.83 24.48 29.80
N PRO A 96 -16.23 23.39 30.31
CA PRO A 96 -16.93 22.45 31.18
C PRO A 96 -17.36 23.11 32.50
N LYS A 97 -18.61 22.89 32.92
CA LYS A 97 -19.14 23.33 34.21
C LYS A 97 -18.86 22.28 35.29
N GLN A 98 -18.85 22.69 36.56
CA GLN A 98 -18.63 21.76 37.69
C GLN A 98 -19.69 20.65 37.78
N ASP A 99 -20.89 20.91 37.27
CA ASP A 99 -22.02 19.97 37.24
C ASP A 99 -22.19 19.25 35.89
N ASP A 100 -21.31 19.49 34.92
CA ASP A 100 -21.38 18.78 33.62
C ASP A 100 -20.98 17.30 33.81
N GLU A 101 -21.65 16.38 33.09
CA GLU A 101 -21.33 14.95 33.13
C GLU A 101 -19.86 14.67 32.74
N GLU A 102 -19.27 13.61 33.30
CA GLU A 102 -17.94 13.13 32.90
C GLU A 102 -17.91 12.90 31.37
N ASN A 103 -16.93 13.51 30.68
CA ASN A 103 -16.69 13.44 29.23
C ASN A 103 -17.46 14.42 28.32
N THR A 104 -17.97 15.52 28.85
CA THR A 104 -18.49 16.63 28.02
C THR A 104 -17.38 17.65 27.72
N LYS A 105 -17.47 18.31 26.55
CA LYS A 105 -16.55 19.39 26.10
C LYS A 105 -15.07 18.99 26.08
N ILE A 106 -14.80 17.73 25.78
CA ILE A 106 -13.47 17.16 25.52
C ILE A 106 -13.36 16.74 24.06
N PRO A 107 -12.13 16.51 23.52
CA PRO A 107 -11.97 16.14 22.13
C PRO A 107 -12.76 14.87 21.76
N THR A 108 -13.50 14.92 20.65
CA THR A 108 -14.27 13.77 20.14
C THR A 108 -13.38 12.74 19.43
N LYS A 109 -13.96 11.64 18.94
CA LYS A 109 -13.22 10.68 18.11
C LYS A 109 -12.72 11.33 16.81
N ALA A 110 -13.49 12.25 16.22
CA ALA A 110 -13.08 13.01 15.04
C ALA A 110 -11.78 13.79 15.30
N HIS A 111 -11.74 14.57 16.39
CA HIS A 111 -10.56 15.35 16.76
C HIS A 111 -9.32 14.47 16.97
N ARG A 112 -9.48 13.36 17.71
CA ARG A 112 -8.38 12.41 17.94
C ARG A 112 -7.92 11.72 16.66
N SER A 113 -8.84 11.36 15.76
CA SER A 113 -8.51 10.75 14.47
C SER A 113 -7.81 11.74 13.53
N ILE A 114 -8.22 13.01 13.53
CA ILE A 114 -7.48 14.09 12.85
C ILE A 114 -6.08 14.23 13.44
N ALA A 115 -5.93 14.23 14.77
CA ALA A 115 -4.63 14.31 15.42
C ALA A 115 -3.72 13.13 15.03
N LYS A 116 -4.27 11.91 14.88
CA LYS A 116 -3.52 10.76 14.32
C LYS A 116 -3.07 10.99 12.88
N LEU A 117 -3.91 11.55 12.03
CA LEU A 117 -3.57 11.90 10.65
C LEU A 117 -2.46 12.97 10.58
N VAL A 118 -2.52 13.98 11.46
CA VAL A 118 -1.47 14.99 11.62
C VAL A 118 -0.16 14.33 12.06
N LYS A 119 -0.20 13.46 13.08
CA LYS A 119 0.98 12.70 13.56
C LYS A 119 1.62 11.85 12.46
N GLY A 120 0.80 11.29 11.56
CA GLY A 120 1.27 10.53 10.39
C GLY A 120 1.88 11.38 9.27
N GLY A 121 1.80 12.71 9.39
CA GLY A 121 2.23 13.69 8.40
C GLY A 121 1.27 13.87 7.22
N TYR A 122 0.04 13.34 7.33
CA TYR A 122 -0.95 13.35 6.27
C TYR A 122 -1.67 14.69 6.15
N ILE A 123 -1.93 15.34 7.28
CA ILE A 123 -2.50 16.68 7.39
C ILE A 123 -1.49 17.61 8.05
N ARG A 124 -1.28 18.80 7.48
CA ARG A 124 -0.37 19.82 8.04
C ARG A 124 -1.04 21.17 8.29
N VAL A 125 -2.19 21.40 7.69
CA VAL A 125 -2.93 22.67 7.80
C VAL A 125 -4.38 22.35 8.14
N ILE A 126 -4.89 23.00 9.18
CA ILE A 126 -6.27 22.92 9.62
C ILE A 126 -6.81 24.33 9.64
N VAL A 127 -7.74 24.65 8.75
CA VAL A 127 -8.53 25.88 8.79
C VAL A 127 -9.80 25.59 9.57
N THR A 128 -10.16 26.43 10.53
CA THR A 128 -11.39 26.24 11.31
C THR A 128 -12.11 27.54 11.59
N THR A 129 -13.45 27.48 11.56
CA THR A 129 -14.33 28.56 12.01
C THR A 129 -14.71 28.41 13.49
N ASN A 130 -14.16 27.40 14.19
CA ASN A 130 -14.49 27.11 15.57
C ASN A 130 -13.67 27.96 16.53
N PHE A 131 -14.33 28.44 17.58
CA PHE A 131 -13.67 29.17 18.65
C PHE A 131 -13.07 28.25 19.72
N ASP A 132 -13.65 27.05 19.90
CA ASP A 132 -13.23 26.05 20.87
C ASP A 132 -11.77 25.59 20.68
N ARG A 133 -11.21 24.89 21.68
CA ARG A 133 -9.83 24.40 21.66
C ARG A 133 -9.71 22.88 21.57
N LEU A 134 -10.75 22.19 21.10
CA LEU A 134 -10.78 20.72 21.09
C LEU A 134 -9.75 20.11 20.13
N MET A 135 -9.45 20.79 19.03
CA MET A 135 -8.41 20.34 18.10
C MET A 135 -7.01 20.50 18.72
N GLU A 136 -6.73 21.63 19.34
CA GLU A 136 -5.50 21.91 20.08
C GLU A 136 -5.28 20.87 21.18
N GLN A 137 -6.31 20.61 21.99
CA GLN A 137 -6.27 19.58 23.04
C GLN A 137 -6.00 18.18 22.47
N ALA A 138 -6.61 17.80 21.35
CA ALA A 138 -6.35 16.50 20.72
C ALA A 138 -4.91 16.37 20.18
N LEU A 139 -4.30 17.46 19.71
CA LEU A 139 -2.89 17.47 19.31
C LEU A 139 -1.97 17.39 20.54
N GLU A 140 -2.30 18.09 21.62
CA GLU A 140 -1.60 18.03 22.91
C GLU A 140 -1.65 16.62 23.52
N GLU A 141 -2.81 15.95 23.49
CA GLU A 141 -2.99 14.55 23.95
C GLU A 141 -1.99 13.59 23.28
N LEU A 142 -1.58 13.86 22.03
CA LEU A 142 -0.65 13.04 21.26
C LEU A 142 0.80 13.59 21.23
N ASN A 143 1.09 14.65 22.00
CA ASN A 143 2.37 15.37 22.04
C ASN A 143 2.85 15.82 20.64
N ILE A 144 1.95 16.39 19.85
CA ILE A 144 2.26 16.90 18.52
C ILE A 144 2.59 18.38 18.62
N ASP A 145 3.72 18.81 18.07
CA ASP A 145 4.02 20.25 17.96
C ASP A 145 3.10 20.90 16.92
N PHE A 146 2.42 21.98 17.29
CA PHE A 146 1.61 22.79 16.39
C PHE A 146 1.78 24.28 16.65
N GLN A 147 1.40 25.09 15.67
CA GLN A 147 1.27 26.53 15.81
C GLN A 147 -0.18 26.94 15.52
N THR A 148 -0.69 27.93 16.25
CA THR A 148 -2.05 28.44 16.09
C THR A 148 -2.02 29.89 15.65
N LEU A 149 -2.76 30.20 14.61
CA LEU A 149 -3.03 31.53 14.11
C LEU A 149 -4.48 31.84 14.41
N HIS A 150 -4.71 32.80 15.31
CA HIS A 150 -6.04 33.27 15.70
C HIS A 150 -6.18 34.79 15.53
N ASP A 151 -5.08 35.49 15.26
CA ASP A 151 -5.05 36.92 14.94
C ASP A 151 -4.06 37.23 13.81
N VAL A 152 -4.31 38.33 13.10
CA VAL A 152 -3.47 38.78 11.97
C VAL A 152 -2.03 39.04 12.41
N SER A 153 -1.82 39.57 13.63
CA SER A 153 -0.46 39.82 14.16
C SER A 153 0.36 38.54 14.34
N ASN A 154 -0.27 37.36 14.38
CA ASN A 154 0.46 36.10 14.47
C ASN A 154 1.09 35.69 13.12
N ILE A 155 0.59 36.20 11.98
CA ILE A 155 0.99 35.76 10.64
C ILE A 155 2.49 35.97 10.41
N GLU A 156 3.05 37.10 10.83
CA GLU A 156 4.48 37.39 10.66
C GLU A 156 5.39 36.49 11.52
N GLY A 157 4.89 36.02 12.66
CA GLY A 157 5.65 35.26 13.64
C GLY A 157 5.60 33.74 13.46
N ILE A 158 4.72 33.21 12.62
CA ILE A 158 4.58 31.76 12.41
C ILE A 158 5.65 31.21 11.46
N LYS A 159 6.01 29.94 11.68
CA LYS A 159 6.82 29.22 10.70
C LYS A 159 6.02 29.10 9.40
N PRO A 160 6.68 29.15 8.22
CA PRO A 160 6.01 28.85 6.96
C PRO A 160 5.27 27.50 7.03
N LEU A 161 4.08 27.43 6.44
CA LEU A 161 3.18 26.25 6.52
C LEU A 161 3.89 24.93 6.17
N VAL A 162 4.80 24.97 5.20
CA VAL A 162 5.57 23.80 4.72
C VAL A 162 6.58 23.26 5.74
N HIS A 163 7.01 24.08 6.70
CA HIS A 163 8.00 23.74 7.72
C HIS A 163 7.39 23.46 9.10
N ALA A 164 6.13 23.83 9.31
CA ALA A 164 5.40 23.49 10.52
C ALA A 164 4.90 22.04 10.46
N ASN A 165 4.91 21.35 11.61
CA ASN A 165 4.33 20.01 11.74
C ASN A 165 2.79 20.07 11.58
N CYS A 166 2.17 21.08 12.19
CA CYS A 166 0.76 21.41 12.02
C CYS A 166 0.54 22.91 12.23
N THR A 167 -0.29 23.54 11.39
CA THR A 167 -0.78 24.91 11.58
C THR A 167 -2.30 24.90 11.69
N ILE A 168 -2.83 25.41 12.81
CA ILE A 168 -4.26 25.65 12.99
C ILE A 168 -4.53 27.13 12.70
N ILE A 169 -5.39 27.40 11.72
CA ILE A 169 -5.82 28.74 11.30
C ILE A 169 -7.27 28.92 11.76
N LYS A 170 -7.47 29.64 12.87
CA LYS A 170 -8.79 29.97 13.42
C LYS A 170 -9.27 31.26 12.80
N VAL A 171 -10.13 31.15 11.78
CA VAL A 171 -10.51 32.26 10.90
C VAL A 171 -11.25 33.36 11.65
N HIS A 172 -12.00 33.00 12.70
CA HIS A 172 -12.77 33.95 13.52
C HIS A 172 -12.12 34.26 14.87
N GLY A 173 -10.94 33.69 15.16
CA GLY A 173 -10.22 33.88 16.41
C GLY A 173 -10.46 32.78 17.46
N ASP A 174 -10.07 33.05 18.70
CA ASP A 174 -10.08 32.10 19.81
C ASP A 174 -10.95 32.63 20.96
N TYR A 175 -11.79 31.77 21.55
CA TYR A 175 -12.71 32.18 22.61
C TYR A 175 -12.00 32.66 23.90
N LYS A 176 -10.69 32.50 24.05
CA LYS A 176 -9.90 33.06 25.16
C LYS A 176 -9.28 34.42 24.84
N ASP A 177 -9.36 34.88 23.59
CA ASP A 177 -8.86 36.19 23.17
C ASP A 177 -10.04 37.15 23.02
N VAL A 178 -9.98 38.30 23.69
CA VAL A 178 -10.99 39.36 23.59
C VAL A 178 -11.13 39.96 22.19
N ARG A 179 -10.20 39.65 21.27
CA ARG A 179 -10.20 40.10 19.87
C ARG A 179 -10.93 39.15 18.91
N PHE A 180 -11.56 38.08 19.40
CA PHE A 180 -12.31 37.16 18.55
C PHE A 180 -13.50 37.83 17.85
N LYS A 181 -13.67 37.53 16.57
CA LYS A 181 -14.63 38.15 15.66
C LYS A 181 -15.92 37.37 15.63
N ASN A 182 -17.03 38.00 15.98
CA ASN A 182 -18.33 37.31 16.14
C ASN A 182 -19.49 37.99 15.43
N VAL A 183 -19.23 39.13 14.80
CA VAL A 183 -20.29 40.05 14.39
C VAL A 183 -20.25 40.30 12.89
N GLY A 184 -21.40 40.53 12.25
CA GLY A 184 -21.54 40.62 10.79
C GLY A 184 -20.50 41.54 10.13
N HIS A 185 -20.37 42.77 10.61
CA HIS A 185 -19.38 43.72 10.07
C HIS A 185 -17.91 43.31 10.29
N GLU A 186 -17.61 42.46 11.26
CA GLU A 186 -16.26 41.91 11.51
C GLU A 186 -15.96 40.69 10.61
N LEU A 187 -17.00 40.05 10.07
CA LEU A 187 -16.96 38.80 9.28
C LEU A 187 -17.20 39.02 7.78
N GLU A 188 -17.70 40.19 7.37
CA GLU A 188 -17.94 40.55 5.96
C GLU A 188 -16.66 40.66 5.13
N THR A 189 -15.55 41.06 5.76
CA THR A 189 -14.25 41.19 5.07
C THR A 189 -13.11 40.75 5.99
N TYR A 190 -12.27 39.84 5.49
CA TYR A 190 -11.03 39.46 6.17
C TYR A 190 -9.91 40.45 5.87
N HIS A 191 -9.00 40.62 6.83
CA HIS A 191 -7.78 41.39 6.61
C HIS A 191 -7.00 40.80 5.45
N ASP A 192 -6.38 41.63 4.61
CA ASP A 192 -5.72 41.21 3.37
C ASP A 192 -4.69 40.09 3.61
N ASP A 193 -3.90 40.16 4.67
CA ASP A 193 -2.92 39.13 5.02
C ASP A 193 -3.55 37.76 5.31
N LEU A 194 -4.68 37.74 6.04
CA LEU A 194 -5.41 36.50 6.31
C LEU A 194 -6.07 35.97 5.02
N SER A 195 -6.67 36.86 4.23
CA SER A 195 -7.23 36.53 2.92
C SER A 195 -6.18 35.90 2.00
N ASN A 196 -4.99 36.51 1.91
CA ASN A 196 -3.87 36.02 1.10
C ASN A 196 -3.38 34.65 1.58
N LEU A 197 -3.28 34.45 2.90
CA LEU A 197 -2.91 33.16 3.48
C LEU A 197 -3.95 32.07 3.15
N LEU A 198 -5.23 32.37 3.31
CA LEU A 198 -6.32 31.43 3.02
C LEU A 198 -6.39 31.12 1.52
N GLN A 199 -6.27 32.12 0.64
CA GLN A 199 -6.18 31.91 -0.81
C GLN A 199 -5.02 30.97 -1.16
N ARG A 200 -3.86 31.18 -0.55
CA ARG A 200 -2.70 30.31 -0.75
C ARG A 200 -2.99 28.88 -0.30
N VAL A 201 -3.60 28.67 0.87
CA VAL A 201 -4.00 27.34 1.35
C VAL A 201 -4.96 26.68 0.34
N PHE A 202 -5.98 27.40 -0.11
CA PHE A 202 -6.98 26.87 -1.04
C PHE A 202 -6.45 26.65 -2.47
N ASP A 203 -5.34 27.30 -2.86
CA ASP A 203 -4.67 27.08 -4.15
C ASP A 203 -3.66 25.92 -4.12
N GLU A 204 -2.93 25.80 -3.00
CA GLU A 204 -1.82 24.85 -2.84
C GLU A 204 -2.27 23.46 -2.37
N TYR A 205 -3.39 23.34 -1.65
CA TYR A 205 -3.83 22.09 -1.01
C TYR A 205 -5.16 21.55 -1.59
N GLY A 206 -5.33 20.23 -1.48
CA GLY A 206 -6.65 19.61 -1.55
C GLY A 206 -7.39 19.86 -0.24
N ILE A 207 -8.70 20.14 -0.27
CA ILE A 207 -9.44 20.51 0.94
C ILE A 207 -10.42 19.41 1.31
N ILE A 208 -10.45 19.04 2.59
CA ILE A 208 -11.47 18.16 3.17
C ILE A 208 -12.31 19.00 4.13
N THR A 209 -13.53 19.31 3.72
CA THR A 209 -14.46 20.12 4.50
C THR A 209 -15.36 19.22 5.35
N SER A 210 -15.53 19.55 6.63
CA SER A 210 -16.44 18.84 7.53
C SER A 210 -17.03 19.78 8.59
N GLY A 211 -18.34 19.66 8.83
CA GLY A 211 -19.02 20.42 9.90
C GLY A 211 -19.22 21.93 9.64
N TRP A 212 -18.89 22.42 8.44
CA TRP A 212 -19.12 23.81 8.03
C TRP A 212 -20.33 23.88 7.09
N SER A 213 -21.27 24.80 7.34
CA SER A 213 -22.50 24.93 6.54
C SER A 213 -22.38 25.87 5.35
N ALA A 214 -21.32 26.70 5.29
CA ALA A 214 -21.14 27.78 4.32
C ALA A 214 -22.28 28.80 4.24
N GLU A 215 -23.25 28.79 5.15
CA GLU A 215 -24.47 29.59 5.00
C GLU A 215 -24.24 31.08 5.27
N TRP A 216 -23.53 31.36 6.36
CA TRP A 216 -23.36 32.72 6.90
C TRP A 216 -21.96 33.32 6.69
N ASP A 217 -20.95 32.48 6.44
CA ASP A 217 -19.55 32.94 6.27
C ASP A 217 -19.28 33.37 4.82
N THR A 218 -19.74 34.58 4.48
CA THR A 218 -19.59 35.20 3.15
C THR A 218 -18.14 35.40 2.77
N ALA A 219 -17.29 35.89 3.67
CA ALA A 219 -15.89 36.17 3.38
C ALA A 219 -15.09 34.91 3.05
N LEU A 220 -15.30 33.80 3.79
CA LEU A 220 -14.62 32.54 3.48
C LEU A 220 -15.11 31.93 2.17
N ARG A 221 -16.42 31.99 1.89
CA ARG A 221 -16.98 31.61 0.58
C ARG A 221 -16.33 32.39 -0.56
N ASN A 222 -16.29 33.71 -0.46
CA ASN A 222 -15.71 34.59 -1.47
C ASN A 222 -14.21 34.29 -1.66
N THR A 223 -13.50 34.02 -0.57
CA THR A 223 -12.08 33.62 -0.61
C THR A 223 -11.90 32.32 -1.39
N ILE A 224 -12.71 31.30 -1.11
CA ILE A 224 -12.69 30.02 -1.84
C ILE A 224 -13.02 30.22 -3.32
N GLN A 225 -14.05 31.02 -3.64
CA GLN A 225 -14.47 31.30 -5.01
C GLN A 225 -13.42 32.09 -5.82
N SER A 226 -12.62 32.92 -5.14
CA SER A 226 -11.56 33.70 -5.79
C SER A 226 -10.40 32.84 -6.32
N VAL A 227 -10.22 31.64 -5.76
CA VAL A 227 -9.11 30.74 -6.10
C VAL A 227 -9.44 29.91 -7.34
N LYS A 228 -8.56 30.00 -8.34
CA LYS A 228 -8.70 29.29 -9.63
C LYS A 228 -7.96 27.94 -9.67
N GLY A 229 -6.93 27.75 -8.85
CA GLY A 229 -6.14 26.51 -8.86
C GLY A 229 -6.96 25.29 -8.49
N ARG A 230 -6.69 24.16 -9.17
CA ARG A 230 -7.30 22.85 -8.94
C ARG A 230 -6.22 21.76 -8.93
N ARG A 231 -5.18 21.95 -8.12
CA ARG A 231 -4.01 21.05 -8.08
C ARG A 231 -4.34 19.68 -7.47
N TYR A 232 -5.24 19.68 -6.49
CA TYR A 232 -5.67 18.50 -5.76
C TYR A 232 -7.19 18.55 -5.57
N SER A 233 -7.83 17.38 -5.48
CA SER A 233 -9.28 17.26 -5.33
C SER A 233 -9.79 17.85 -4.03
N TRP A 234 -11.00 18.40 -4.07
CA TRP A 234 -11.73 18.87 -2.90
C TRP A 234 -12.77 17.84 -2.50
N TYR A 235 -12.91 17.62 -1.20
CA TYR A 235 -13.86 16.68 -0.62
C TYR A 235 -14.75 17.40 0.39
N TRP A 236 -16.04 17.09 0.35
CA TRP A 236 -17.01 17.61 1.30
C TRP A 236 -17.67 16.47 2.04
N HIS A 237 -17.42 16.35 3.34
CA HIS A 237 -18.13 15.44 4.22
C HIS A 237 -19.50 16.02 4.55
N ALA A 238 -20.55 15.32 4.13
CA ALA A 238 -21.94 15.70 4.31
C ALA A 238 -22.65 14.72 5.26
N PHE A 239 -23.28 15.24 6.31
CA PHE A 239 -24.10 14.45 7.23
C PHE A 239 -25.41 13.98 6.57
N THR A 240 -25.94 14.77 5.63
CA THR A 240 -27.15 14.51 4.87
C THR A 240 -26.90 14.67 3.38
N GLU A 241 -27.74 14.05 2.54
CA GLU A 241 -27.67 14.18 1.09
C GLU A 241 -27.77 15.65 0.65
N LYS A 242 -28.73 16.39 1.21
CA LYS A 242 -28.91 17.81 0.91
C LYS A 242 -28.03 18.65 1.83
N LEU A 243 -27.16 19.47 1.24
CA LEU A 243 -26.44 20.54 1.93
C LEU A 243 -27.17 21.88 1.73
N SER A 244 -26.66 22.95 2.35
CA SER A 244 -27.12 24.31 2.08
C SER A 244 -26.85 24.68 0.62
N ASP A 245 -27.69 25.54 0.03
CA ASP A 245 -27.51 25.97 -1.37
C ASP A 245 -26.11 26.57 -1.62
N PRO A 246 -25.53 27.39 -0.72
CA PRO A 246 -24.17 27.89 -0.90
C PRO A 246 -23.08 26.81 -0.84
N ALA A 247 -23.26 25.78 -0.02
CA ALA A 247 -22.32 24.66 0.03
C ALA A 247 -22.35 23.84 -1.26
N GLU A 248 -23.55 23.54 -1.78
CA GLU A 248 -23.72 22.85 -3.06
C GLU A 248 -23.13 23.68 -4.23
N GLU A 249 -23.28 25.00 -4.19
CA GLU A 249 -22.66 25.90 -5.17
C GLU A 249 -21.12 25.84 -5.12
N LEU A 250 -20.53 25.89 -3.93
CA LEU A 250 -19.08 25.76 -3.77
C LEU A 250 -18.55 24.43 -4.28
N ILE A 251 -19.23 23.32 -3.97
CA ILE A 251 -18.86 21.99 -4.46
C ILE A 251 -18.85 21.99 -6.00
N LYS A 252 -19.86 22.57 -6.64
CA LYS A 252 -19.93 22.67 -8.11
C LYS A 252 -18.82 23.55 -8.69
N ILE A 253 -18.58 24.74 -8.12
CA ILE A 253 -17.55 25.68 -8.60
C ILE A 253 -16.15 25.04 -8.51
N ARG A 254 -15.90 24.28 -7.44
CA ARG A 254 -14.59 23.65 -7.17
C ARG A 254 -14.43 22.27 -7.80
N ASP A 255 -15.46 21.74 -8.47
CA ASP A 255 -15.50 20.36 -8.96
C ASP A 255 -15.18 19.37 -7.82
N GLY A 256 -15.80 19.62 -6.66
CA GLY A 256 -15.59 18.89 -5.42
C GLY A 256 -16.37 17.59 -5.36
N ILE A 257 -15.86 16.65 -4.57
CA ILE A 257 -16.44 15.32 -4.36
C ILE A 257 -17.20 15.33 -3.03
N LYS A 258 -18.51 15.09 -3.08
CA LYS A 258 -19.33 14.94 -1.88
C LYS A 258 -19.22 13.50 -1.35
N ILE A 259 -18.91 13.34 -0.07
CA ILE A 259 -18.90 12.06 0.66
C ILE A 259 -19.98 12.12 1.72
N ILE A 260 -20.92 11.20 1.69
CA ILE A 260 -22.06 11.19 2.61
C ILE A 260 -21.81 10.18 3.72
N ASP A 261 -21.78 10.65 4.97
CA ASP A 261 -21.71 9.79 6.16
C ASP A 261 -22.70 10.27 7.22
N SER A 262 -23.86 9.62 7.27
CA SER A 262 -24.93 9.90 8.23
C SER A 262 -24.54 9.56 9.68
N ASN A 263 -23.39 8.92 9.92
CA ASN A 263 -22.87 8.69 11.27
C ASN A 263 -22.02 9.86 11.78
N GLY A 264 -21.84 10.91 10.97
CA GLY A 264 -21.18 12.16 11.35
C GLY A 264 -19.65 12.10 11.36
N ALA A 265 -19.05 13.20 11.82
CA ALA A 265 -17.62 13.43 11.68
C ALA A 265 -16.76 12.40 12.43
N ASP A 266 -17.25 11.89 13.57
CA ASP A 266 -16.56 10.86 14.35
C ASP A 266 -16.37 9.57 13.55
N SER A 267 -17.39 9.12 12.81
CA SER A 267 -17.31 7.97 11.91
C SER A 267 -16.38 8.24 10.73
N PHE A 268 -16.60 9.36 10.04
CA PHE A 268 -15.87 9.73 8.84
C PHE A 268 -14.36 9.79 9.08
N PHE A 269 -13.91 10.56 10.08
CA PHE A 269 -12.48 10.72 10.34
C PHE A 269 -11.83 9.48 10.96
N SER A 270 -12.57 8.69 11.75
CA SER A 270 -12.04 7.42 12.28
C SER A 270 -11.80 6.42 11.15
N THR A 271 -12.77 6.25 10.25
CA THR A 271 -12.64 5.37 9.09
C THR A 271 -11.52 5.83 8.15
N LEU A 272 -11.41 7.14 7.90
CA LEU A 272 -10.34 7.70 7.08
C LEU A 272 -8.95 7.43 7.69
N ALA A 273 -8.79 7.68 8.99
CA ALA A 273 -7.53 7.43 9.70
C ALA A 273 -7.15 5.94 9.69
N GLU A 274 -8.11 5.04 9.94
CA GLU A 274 -7.90 3.59 9.91
C GLU A 274 -7.50 3.10 8.51
N ASN A 275 -8.16 3.58 7.46
CA ASN A 275 -7.84 3.22 6.08
C ASN A 275 -6.42 3.66 5.71
N VAL A 276 -6.07 4.92 5.97
CA VAL A 276 -4.74 5.47 5.66
C VAL A 276 -3.65 4.71 6.44
N GLU A 277 -3.88 4.42 7.72
CA GLU A 277 -2.95 3.65 8.53
C GLU A 277 -2.78 2.22 8.00
N SER A 278 -3.88 1.57 7.61
CA SER A 278 -3.86 0.21 7.06
C SER A 278 -3.10 0.15 5.73
N ILE A 279 -3.35 1.10 4.82
CA ILE A 279 -2.63 1.20 3.53
C ILE A 279 -1.13 1.41 3.80
N SER A 280 -0.77 2.30 4.73
CA SER A 280 0.63 2.56 5.07
C SER A 280 1.32 1.33 5.70
N LYS A 281 0.62 0.59 6.57
CA LYS A 281 1.12 -0.66 7.17
C LYS A 281 1.39 -1.72 6.11
N LEU A 282 0.50 -1.91 5.15
CA LEU A 282 0.70 -2.87 4.05
C LEU A 282 1.96 -2.53 3.23
N LYS A 283 2.14 -1.25 2.89
CA LYS A 283 3.31 -0.77 2.12
C LYS A 283 4.63 -0.94 2.88
N LYS A 284 4.67 -0.60 4.17
CA LYS A 284 5.86 -0.76 5.03
C LYS A 284 6.21 -2.21 5.30
N THR A 285 5.20 -3.05 5.54
CA THR A 285 5.38 -4.48 5.80
C THR A 285 6.04 -5.17 4.60
N ASN A 286 5.80 -4.71 3.38
CA ASN A 286 6.37 -5.30 2.18
C ASN A 286 7.77 -4.77 1.82
N HIS A 287 8.08 -3.46 1.94
CA HIS A 287 9.36 -2.92 1.43
C HIS A 287 10.46 -2.75 2.51
N GLU A 288 10.12 -2.23 3.70
CA GLU A 288 11.10 -1.96 4.76
C GLU A 288 11.52 -3.25 5.49
N ASN A 289 10.61 -4.22 5.62
CA ASN A 289 10.88 -5.51 6.24
C ASN A 289 11.88 -6.35 5.43
N ILE A 290 11.76 -6.37 4.10
CA ILE A 290 12.64 -7.15 3.23
C ILE A 290 14.09 -6.65 3.32
N GLN A 291 14.32 -5.33 3.24
CA GLN A 291 15.69 -4.81 3.31
C GLN A 291 16.35 -5.05 4.69
N VAL A 292 15.58 -4.97 5.78
CA VAL A 292 16.06 -5.34 7.13
C VAL A 292 16.40 -6.83 7.20
N LYS A 293 15.54 -7.71 6.67
CA LYS A 293 15.79 -9.16 6.61
C LYS A 293 17.01 -9.49 5.74
N ILE A 294 17.19 -8.83 4.59
CA ILE A 294 18.38 -8.97 3.74
C ILE A 294 19.65 -8.61 4.53
N ASN A 295 19.65 -7.48 5.25
CA ASN A 295 20.82 -7.04 6.01
C ASN A 295 21.15 -8.02 7.15
N LYS A 296 20.13 -8.53 7.85
CA LYS A 296 20.31 -9.58 8.86
C LYS A 296 20.84 -10.87 8.24
N LEU A 297 20.26 -11.33 7.14
CA LEU A 297 20.71 -12.54 6.41
C LEU A 297 22.19 -12.43 6.02
N LYS A 298 22.60 -11.31 5.40
CA LYS A 298 24.00 -11.08 5.03
C LYS A 298 24.93 -11.11 6.24
N LYS A 299 24.50 -10.54 7.37
CA LYS A 299 25.24 -10.61 8.64
C LYS A 299 25.35 -12.06 9.14
N TYR A 300 24.27 -12.84 9.08
CA TYR A 300 24.26 -14.22 9.54
C TYR A 300 25.18 -15.11 8.69
N ILE A 301 25.14 -14.96 7.36
CA ILE A 301 26.05 -15.65 6.43
C ILE A 301 27.52 -15.25 6.71
N THR A 302 27.79 -13.96 6.89
CA THR A 302 29.17 -13.47 7.09
C THR A 302 29.76 -13.93 8.41
N ASN A 303 28.94 -13.98 9.47
CA ASN A 303 29.37 -14.35 10.82
C ASN A 303 29.16 -15.84 11.13
N ASN A 304 28.73 -16.66 10.16
CA ASN A 304 28.40 -18.08 10.33
C ASN A 304 27.41 -18.35 11.49
N LEU A 305 26.39 -17.50 11.62
CA LEU A 305 25.33 -17.63 12.62
C LEU A 305 24.26 -18.62 12.12
N GLU A 306 24.55 -19.92 12.22
CA GLU A 306 23.71 -20.97 11.66
C GLU A 306 22.29 -20.99 12.27
N ILE A 307 22.18 -20.83 13.59
CA ILE A 307 20.89 -20.94 14.30
C ILE A 307 19.94 -19.85 13.78
N GLU A 308 20.39 -18.60 13.80
CA GLU A 308 19.60 -17.45 13.38
C GLU A 308 19.27 -17.48 11.88
N LEU A 309 20.21 -17.98 11.06
CA LEU A 309 19.98 -18.20 9.63
C LEU A 309 18.88 -19.25 9.41
N ARG A 310 18.99 -20.39 10.10
CA ARG A 310 18.04 -21.50 9.98
C ARG A 310 16.66 -21.11 10.48
N GLU A 311 16.57 -20.41 11.62
CA GLU A 311 15.29 -19.93 12.18
C GLU A 311 14.62 -18.95 11.22
N MET A 312 15.35 -17.95 10.71
CA MET A 312 14.82 -16.96 9.76
C MET A 312 14.25 -17.62 8.50
N ILE A 313 15.01 -18.51 7.86
CA ILE A 313 14.53 -19.18 6.64
C ILE A 313 13.36 -20.13 6.95
N THR A 314 13.40 -20.80 8.11
CA THR A 314 12.33 -21.70 8.55
C THR A 314 11.02 -20.96 8.78
N GLU A 315 11.06 -19.80 9.45
CA GLU A 315 9.89 -18.97 9.73
C GLU A 315 9.21 -18.52 8.43
N GLU A 316 9.97 -17.97 7.49
CA GLU A 316 9.44 -17.55 6.19
C GLU A 316 8.86 -18.72 5.39
N THR A 317 9.51 -19.89 5.47
CA THR A 317 9.02 -21.11 4.82
C THR A 317 7.71 -21.59 5.42
N GLN A 318 7.59 -21.58 6.75
CA GLN A 318 6.37 -21.99 7.45
C GLN A 318 5.21 -21.06 7.12
N ASN A 319 5.44 -19.74 7.15
CA ASN A 319 4.44 -18.74 6.81
C ASN A 319 3.89 -18.93 5.39
N LEU A 320 4.78 -19.15 4.41
CA LEU A 320 4.38 -19.40 3.03
C LEU A 320 3.59 -20.71 2.89
N VAL A 321 4.09 -21.81 3.47
CA VAL A 321 3.42 -23.11 3.39
C VAL A 321 2.04 -23.09 4.06
N GLN A 322 1.93 -22.47 5.24
CA GLN A 322 0.65 -22.36 5.94
C GLN A 322 -0.34 -21.52 5.15
N PHE A 323 0.10 -20.38 4.61
CA PHE A 323 -0.71 -19.54 3.75
C PHE A 323 -1.25 -20.32 2.54
N THR A 324 -0.36 -20.99 1.79
CA THR A 324 -0.76 -21.78 0.60
C THR A 324 -1.74 -22.90 0.94
N LYS A 325 -1.67 -23.50 2.14
CA LYS A 325 -2.62 -24.52 2.60
C LYS A 325 -3.97 -23.97 3.05
N SER A 326 -3.97 -22.77 3.62
CA SER A 326 -5.17 -22.17 4.22
C SER A 326 -6.10 -21.49 3.21
N PHE A 327 -5.60 -21.18 2.02
CA PHE A 327 -6.33 -20.35 1.07
C PHE A 327 -7.42 -21.13 0.33
N THR A 328 -8.60 -20.53 0.22
CA THR A 328 -9.74 -21.04 -0.55
C THR A 328 -10.34 -19.92 -1.40
N LEU A 329 -10.63 -20.20 -2.66
CA LEU A 329 -11.41 -19.29 -3.50
C LEU A 329 -12.92 -19.41 -3.19
N PRO A 330 -13.72 -18.37 -3.46
CA PRO A 330 -15.18 -18.45 -3.44
C PRO A 330 -15.73 -19.53 -4.39
N ASP A 331 -16.93 -20.05 -4.10
CA ASP A 331 -17.56 -21.12 -4.88
C ASP A 331 -17.76 -20.75 -6.36
N ASN A 332 -18.06 -19.47 -6.65
CA ASN A 332 -18.27 -18.93 -8.01
C ASN A 332 -17.10 -18.04 -8.48
N HIS A 333 -15.86 -18.48 -8.26
CA HIS A 333 -14.67 -17.73 -8.65
C HIS A 333 -14.50 -17.61 -10.17
N THR A 334 -14.02 -16.45 -10.60
CA THR A 334 -13.74 -16.07 -11.98
C THR A 334 -12.28 -16.33 -12.36
N THR A 335 -11.93 -16.12 -13.64
CA THR A 335 -10.54 -16.12 -14.10
C THR A 335 -9.72 -15.00 -13.43
N GLU A 336 -10.34 -13.86 -13.12
CA GLU A 336 -9.66 -12.74 -12.47
C GLU A 336 -9.32 -13.07 -11.01
N ASP A 337 -10.24 -13.70 -10.28
CA ASP A 337 -9.97 -14.17 -8.91
C ASP A 337 -8.80 -15.16 -8.86
N LYS A 338 -8.66 -16.01 -9.89
CA LYS A 338 -7.52 -16.93 -10.03
C LYS A 338 -6.21 -16.18 -10.26
N LYS A 339 -6.21 -15.13 -11.08
CA LYS A 339 -5.02 -14.29 -11.33
C LYS A 339 -4.63 -13.53 -10.07
N GLU A 340 -5.60 -12.91 -9.40
CA GLU A 340 -5.38 -12.24 -8.12
C GLU A 340 -4.78 -13.19 -7.08
N HIS A 341 -5.28 -14.42 -7.00
CA HIS A 341 -4.71 -15.41 -6.08
C HIS A 341 -3.25 -15.76 -6.39
N ILE A 342 -2.90 -15.90 -7.68
CA ILE A 342 -1.50 -16.11 -8.09
C ILE A 342 -0.62 -14.93 -7.69
N GLU A 343 -1.10 -13.69 -7.85
CA GLU A 343 -0.40 -12.48 -7.41
C GLU A 343 -0.22 -12.44 -5.89
N ILE A 344 -1.22 -12.86 -5.10
CA ILE A 344 -1.07 -12.97 -3.64
C ILE A 344 0.00 -14.00 -3.28
N ILE A 345 0.08 -15.14 -3.99
CA ILE A 345 1.16 -16.13 -3.79
C ILE A 345 2.53 -15.50 -4.09
N LYS A 346 2.66 -14.74 -5.19
CA LYS A 346 3.91 -14.02 -5.53
C LYS A 346 4.34 -13.09 -4.40
N GLU A 347 3.42 -12.28 -3.91
CA GLU A 347 3.70 -11.33 -2.83
C GLU A 347 4.10 -12.05 -1.53
N LYS A 348 3.41 -13.13 -1.16
CA LYS A 348 3.74 -13.91 0.04
C LYS A 348 5.06 -14.68 -0.09
N ALA A 349 5.43 -15.13 -1.29
CA ALA A 349 6.67 -15.84 -1.54
C ALA A 349 7.89 -14.92 -1.68
N ARG A 350 7.68 -13.62 -1.91
CA ARG A 350 8.71 -12.64 -2.30
C ARG A 350 9.88 -12.61 -1.33
N THR A 351 9.61 -12.48 -0.03
CA THR A 351 10.67 -12.40 0.98
C THR A 351 11.54 -13.65 0.96
N LEU A 352 10.92 -14.84 1.00
CA LEU A 352 11.66 -16.10 0.99
C LEU A 352 12.48 -16.29 -0.29
N ALA A 353 11.91 -15.96 -1.45
CA ALA A 353 12.60 -16.05 -2.74
C ALA A 353 13.86 -15.18 -2.77
N VAL A 354 13.78 -13.90 -2.33
CA VAL A 354 14.93 -13.01 -2.23
C VAL A 354 15.98 -13.56 -1.27
N LEU A 355 15.58 -14.05 -0.09
CA LEU A 355 16.51 -14.60 0.89
C LEU A 355 17.21 -15.86 0.35
N LEU A 356 16.49 -16.74 -0.35
CA LEU A 356 17.06 -17.94 -0.97
C LEU A 356 18.05 -17.61 -2.10
N SER A 357 17.76 -16.63 -2.95
CA SER A 357 18.69 -16.19 -3.99
C SER A 357 19.99 -15.67 -3.38
N ILE A 358 19.91 -14.82 -2.35
CA ILE A 358 21.09 -14.28 -1.66
C ILE A 358 21.86 -15.38 -0.93
N LEU A 359 21.17 -16.25 -0.19
CA LEU A 359 21.80 -17.35 0.55
C LEU A 359 22.53 -18.30 -0.40
N THR A 360 21.92 -18.62 -1.55
CA THR A 360 22.54 -19.48 -2.56
C THR A 360 23.76 -18.82 -3.18
N TYR A 361 23.66 -17.54 -3.56
CA TYR A 361 24.75 -16.80 -4.17
C TYR A 361 25.96 -16.62 -3.23
N TYR A 362 25.73 -16.47 -1.92
CA TYR A 362 26.80 -16.33 -0.92
C TYR A 362 27.08 -17.64 -0.15
N SER A 363 26.58 -18.77 -0.62
CA SER A 363 26.85 -20.07 0.00
C SER A 363 28.35 -20.40 -0.07
N LYS A 364 28.95 -20.81 1.05
CA LYS A 364 30.38 -21.13 1.19
C LYS A 364 30.65 -22.44 1.91
N ILE A 365 29.67 -22.93 2.68
CA ILE A 365 29.81 -24.08 3.58
C ILE A 365 28.62 -25.02 3.41
N GLU A 366 28.83 -26.29 3.73
CA GLU A 366 27.83 -27.34 3.56
C GLU A 366 26.53 -27.08 4.35
N THR A 367 26.61 -26.38 5.48
CA THR A 367 25.42 -26.02 6.27
C THR A 367 24.50 -25.04 5.52
N HIS A 368 25.05 -24.10 4.74
CA HIS A 368 24.24 -23.21 3.90
C HIS A 368 23.51 -24.01 2.81
N GLU A 369 24.22 -24.93 2.14
CA GLU A 369 23.64 -25.83 1.13
C GLU A 369 22.53 -26.69 1.74
N SER A 370 22.76 -27.24 2.93
CA SER A 370 21.78 -28.02 3.68
C SER A 370 20.51 -27.22 4.00
N ILE A 371 20.62 -25.96 4.45
CA ILE A 371 19.47 -25.08 4.71
C ILE A 371 18.67 -24.84 3.41
N ILE A 372 19.34 -24.62 2.28
CA ILE A 372 18.68 -24.44 0.98
C ILE A 372 17.91 -25.70 0.59
N CYS A 373 18.56 -26.87 0.61
CA CYS A 373 17.93 -28.15 0.27
C CYS A 373 16.76 -28.50 1.19
N GLU A 374 16.91 -28.30 2.50
CA GLU A 374 15.84 -28.49 3.48
C GLU A 374 14.65 -27.56 3.21
N THR A 375 14.90 -26.32 2.85
CA THR A 375 13.86 -25.33 2.56
C THR A 375 13.03 -25.76 1.35
N LEU A 376 13.69 -26.12 0.24
CA LEU A 376 13.00 -26.61 -0.95
C LEU A 376 12.20 -27.89 -0.67
N GLN A 377 12.78 -28.80 0.12
CA GLN A 377 12.07 -29.97 0.61
C GLN A 377 10.80 -29.58 1.42
N ARG A 378 10.90 -28.60 2.33
CA ARG A 378 9.76 -28.16 3.16
C ARG A 378 8.68 -27.47 2.33
N LEU A 379 9.04 -26.73 1.29
CA LEU A 379 8.07 -26.10 0.38
C LEU A 379 7.19 -27.14 -0.33
N THR A 380 7.71 -28.35 -0.59
CA THR A 380 6.89 -29.46 -1.15
C THR A 380 5.72 -29.89 -0.26
N THR A 381 5.77 -29.58 1.05
CA THR A 381 4.68 -29.91 1.97
C THR A 381 3.42 -29.10 1.74
N ALA A 382 3.49 -28.00 0.96
CA ALA A 382 2.32 -27.23 0.53
C ALA A 382 1.42 -27.99 -0.45
N LYS A 383 1.93 -29.07 -1.07
CA LYS A 383 1.22 -29.88 -2.07
C LYS A 383 -0.18 -30.27 -1.59
N SER A 384 -1.19 -29.93 -2.38
CA SER A 384 -2.55 -30.46 -2.25
C SER A 384 -2.78 -31.57 -3.26
N THR A 385 -3.31 -32.71 -2.82
CA THR A 385 -3.69 -33.83 -3.68
C THR A 385 -5.16 -33.78 -4.11
N THR A 386 -5.96 -32.99 -3.41
CA THR A 386 -7.39 -32.80 -3.64
C THR A 386 -7.65 -31.42 -4.25
N GLY A 387 -8.79 -31.27 -4.92
CA GLY A 387 -9.19 -30.03 -5.59
C GLY A 387 -8.91 -30.00 -7.09
N THR A 388 -9.25 -28.87 -7.70
CA THR A 388 -9.09 -28.61 -9.14
C THR A 388 -7.61 -28.49 -9.55
N ASP A 389 -7.33 -28.54 -10.84
CA ASP A 389 -5.97 -28.34 -11.36
C ASP A 389 -5.37 -26.98 -10.94
N PHE A 390 -6.23 -25.97 -10.72
CA PHE A 390 -5.81 -24.67 -10.20
C PHE A 390 -5.22 -24.77 -8.79
N TYR A 391 -5.89 -25.46 -7.86
CA TYR A 391 -5.37 -25.65 -6.51
C TYR A 391 -4.09 -26.49 -6.49
N ARG A 392 -4.04 -27.53 -7.34
CA ARG A 392 -2.83 -28.35 -7.52
C ARG A 392 -1.66 -27.51 -8.04
N CYS A 393 -1.91 -26.64 -9.03
CA CYS A 393 -0.95 -25.67 -9.53
C CYS A 393 -0.44 -24.74 -8.41
N CYS A 394 -1.35 -24.05 -7.71
CA CYS A 394 -1.01 -23.12 -6.63
C CYS A 394 -0.18 -23.79 -5.52
N SER A 395 -0.49 -25.04 -5.19
CA SER A 395 0.25 -25.81 -4.19
C SER A 395 1.69 -26.17 -4.58
N LYS A 396 2.02 -26.15 -5.88
CA LYS A 396 3.36 -26.39 -6.42
C LYS A 396 4.19 -25.11 -6.56
N LEU A 397 3.54 -23.95 -6.73
CA LEU A 397 4.21 -22.66 -6.99
C LEU A 397 5.30 -22.31 -5.96
N PRO A 398 5.12 -22.50 -4.63
CA PRO A 398 6.17 -22.19 -3.66
C PRO A 398 7.49 -22.92 -3.94
N ALA A 399 7.42 -24.22 -4.29
CA ALA A 399 8.62 -25.00 -4.60
C ALA A 399 9.24 -24.62 -5.94
N VAL A 400 8.43 -24.28 -6.95
CA VAL A 400 8.93 -23.80 -8.25
C VAL A 400 9.65 -22.46 -8.08
N ILE A 401 9.04 -21.52 -7.34
CA ILE A 401 9.67 -20.24 -6.99
C ILE A 401 11.01 -20.49 -6.30
N GLY A 402 11.05 -21.38 -5.31
CA GLY A 402 12.29 -21.73 -4.61
C GLY A 402 13.35 -22.31 -5.54
N LEU A 403 12.98 -23.23 -6.45
CA LEU A 403 13.89 -23.82 -7.41
C LEU A 403 14.49 -22.77 -8.36
N TYR A 404 13.68 -21.90 -8.96
CA TYR A 404 14.20 -20.85 -9.85
C TYR A 404 15.05 -19.83 -9.08
N SER A 405 14.62 -19.44 -7.88
CA SER A 405 15.35 -18.48 -7.03
C SER A 405 16.75 -19.00 -6.65
N THR A 406 16.89 -20.30 -6.37
CA THR A 406 18.16 -20.92 -5.98
C THR A 406 18.98 -21.38 -7.19
N GLY A 407 18.33 -21.91 -8.21
CA GLY A 407 18.97 -22.46 -9.41
C GLY A 407 19.66 -21.40 -10.27
N ILE A 408 19.02 -20.23 -10.46
CA ILE A 408 19.64 -19.10 -11.16
C ILE A 408 20.87 -18.62 -10.37
N ALA A 409 20.75 -18.41 -9.05
CA ALA A 409 21.86 -17.96 -8.20
C ALA A 409 23.04 -18.95 -8.18
N ALA A 410 22.76 -20.26 -8.16
CA ALA A 410 23.78 -21.30 -8.25
C ALA A 410 24.50 -21.27 -9.61
N THR A 411 23.75 -21.03 -10.69
CA THR A 411 24.29 -20.87 -12.05
C THR A 411 25.17 -19.63 -12.16
N MET A 412 24.73 -18.49 -11.62
CA MET A 412 25.53 -17.25 -11.53
C MET A 412 26.86 -17.46 -10.79
N LYS A 413 26.85 -18.29 -9.74
CA LYS A 413 28.05 -18.64 -8.99
C LYS A 413 28.86 -19.80 -9.56
N LYS A 414 28.41 -20.42 -10.65
CA LYS A 414 29.02 -21.63 -11.22
C LYS A 414 29.16 -22.76 -10.19
N ASN A 415 28.27 -22.81 -9.18
CA ASN A 415 28.24 -23.87 -8.17
C ASN A 415 27.36 -25.03 -8.68
N TYR A 416 27.88 -25.74 -9.68
CA TYR A 416 27.16 -26.85 -10.33
C TYR A 416 26.99 -28.07 -9.43
N LYS A 417 27.86 -28.23 -8.42
CA LYS A 417 27.68 -29.20 -7.33
C LYS A 417 26.38 -28.98 -6.58
N LEU A 418 26.18 -27.76 -6.08
CA LEU A 418 24.93 -27.40 -5.42
C LEU A 418 23.76 -27.56 -6.38
N LEU A 419 23.87 -27.06 -7.62
CA LEU A 419 22.81 -27.20 -8.61
C LEU A 419 22.41 -28.68 -8.85
N ASN A 420 23.39 -29.59 -8.90
CA ASN A 420 23.10 -31.02 -9.02
C ASN A 420 22.38 -31.58 -7.79
N LYS A 421 22.75 -31.14 -6.57
CA LYS A 421 22.01 -31.48 -5.34
C LYS A 421 20.56 -31.01 -5.41
N LEU A 422 20.33 -29.78 -5.87
CA LEU A 422 18.97 -29.22 -6.05
C LEU A 422 18.13 -30.09 -7.01
N PHE A 423 18.75 -30.65 -8.04
CA PHE A 423 18.07 -31.49 -9.02
C PHE A 423 17.85 -32.93 -8.58
N THR A 424 18.68 -33.48 -7.69
CA THR A 424 18.72 -34.94 -7.45
C THR A 424 18.48 -35.37 -6.01
N GLU A 425 18.80 -34.54 -5.02
CA GLU A 425 18.80 -34.94 -3.61
C GLU A 425 17.56 -34.48 -2.83
N ILE A 426 16.78 -33.56 -3.39
CA ILE A 426 15.59 -33.01 -2.72
C ILE A 426 14.49 -34.08 -2.66
N ARG A 427 14.16 -34.50 -1.44
CA ARG A 427 13.09 -35.47 -1.19
C ARG A 427 11.76 -34.77 -0.99
N ILE A 428 10.76 -35.15 -1.78
CA ILE A 428 9.38 -34.68 -1.62
C ILE A 428 8.80 -35.18 -0.29
N ARG A 429 8.32 -34.28 0.56
CA ARG A 429 7.65 -34.62 1.83
C ARG A 429 6.15 -34.79 1.60
N THR A 430 5.74 -35.90 0.99
CA THR A 430 4.33 -36.22 0.75
C THR A 430 3.97 -37.63 1.19
N HIS A 431 2.75 -37.83 1.70
CA HIS A 431 2.22 -39.13 2.15
C HIS A 431 1.74 -40.05 1.02
N ILE A 432 2.29 -39.94 -0.20
CA ILE A 432 1.74 -40.61 -1.40
C ILE A 432 2.60 -41.83 -1.78
N ASN A 433 1.93 -42.92 -2.18
CA ASN A 433 2.51 -44.19 -2.65
C ASN A 433 3.19 -44.13 -4.04
N ARG A 434 3.28 -42.96 -4.69
CA ARG A 434 3.96 -42.83 -5.99
C ARG A 434 5.26 -42.03 -5.80
N PRO A 435 6.43 -42.62 -6.09
CA PRO A 435 7.68 -41.88 -6.05
C PRO A 435 7.70 -40.90 -7.23
N GLU A 436 7.37 -39.64 -6.97
CA GLU A 436 7.65 -38.50 -7.85
C GLU A 436 8.99 -37.91 -7.40
N ASN A 437 9.88 -37.58 -8.34
CA ASN A 437 11.12 -36.87 -7.98
C ASN A 437 10.91 -35.35 -8.00
N PHE A 438 11.83 -34.59 -7.39
CA PHE A 438 11.66 -33.14 -7.24
C PHE A 438 11.56 -32.42 -8.59
N LEU A 439 12.32 -32.83 -9.61
CA LEU A 439 12.26 -32.26 -10.96
C LEU A 439 10.88 -32.44 -11.59
N GLU A 440 10.28 -33.62 -11.49
CA GLU A 440 8.90 -33.87 -11.95
C GLU A 440 7.89 -33.01 -11.19
N PHE A 441 8.09 -32.86 -9.88
CA PHE A 441 7.20 -32.08 -9.03
C PHE A 441 7.19 -30.59 -9.41
N THR A 442 8.35 -30.00 -9.66
CA THR A 442 8.52 -28.61 -10.06
C THR A 442 8.41 -28.38 -11.57
N GLY A 443 8.22 -29.44 -12.36
CA GLY A 443 8.05 -29.33 -13.80
C GLY A 443 6.79 -28.55 -14.16
N SER A 444 6.88 -27.69 -15.18
CA SER A 444 5.76 -26.85 -15.62
C SER A 444 4.67 -27.60 -16.39
N PHE A 445 4.81 -28.92 -16.58
CA PHE A 445 3.79 -29.78 -17.19
C PHE A 445 2.63 -30.12 -16.23
N GLY A 446 1.56 -30.72 -16.75
CA GLY A 446 0.41 -31.14 -15.95
C GLY A 446 -0.44 -29.96 -15.46
N SER A 447 -0.72 -29.90 -14.15
CA SER A 447 -1.65 -28.92 -13.57
C SER A 447 -1.20 -27.46 -13.76
N ILE A 448 0.12 -27.20 -13.76
CA ILE A 448 0.68 -25.88 -14.03
C ILE A 448 0.37 -25.47 -15.47
N HIS A 449 0.73 -26.32 -16.44
CA HIS A 449 0.46 -26.08 -17.86
C HIS A 449 -1.03 -25.85 -18.15
N ILE A 450 -1.90 -26.73 -17.63
CA ILE A 450 -3.35 -26.65 -17.82
C ILE A 450 -3.89 -25.32 -17.27
N THR A 451 -3.45 -24.94 -16.06
CA THR A 451 -3.89 -23.71 -15.41
C THR A 451 -3.46 -22.47 -16.20
N PHE A 452 -2.17 -22.33 -16.49
CA PHE A 452 -1.64 -21.13 -17.15
C PHE A 452 -2.11 -21.00 -18.60
N ASN A 453 -2.25 -22.10 -19.34
CA ASN A 453 -2.88 -22.04 -20.67
C ASN A 453 -4.31 -21.50 -20.61
N GLY A 454 -5.10 -21.93 -19.61
CA GLY A 454 -6.48 -21.47 -19.45
C GLY A 454 -6.57 -20.00 -19.02
N LEU A 455 -5.65 -19.52 -18.19
CA LEU A 455 -5.62 -18.12 -17.74
C LEU A 455 -5.22 -17.13 -18.84
N TYR A 456 -4.40 -17.59 -19.79
CA TYR A 456 -3.75 -16.77 -20.81
C TYR A 456 -4.03 -17.25 -22.24
N GLU A 457 -5.16 -17.92 -22.47
CA GLU A 457 -5.52 -18.54 -23.76
C GLU A 457 -5.47 -17.55 -24.94
N LYS A 458 -5.81 -16.28 -24.69
CA LYS A 458 -5.84 -15.22 -25.71
C LYS A 458 -4.46 -14.74 -26.18
N GLU A 459 -3.39 -15.05 -25.44
CA GLU A 459 -2.04 -14.50 -25.68
C GLU A 459 -1.17 -15.42 -26.57
N ASN A 460 -1.66 -16.64 -26.87
CA ASN A 460 -1.05 -17.62 -27.79
C ASN A 460 0.46 -17.86 -27.54
N HIS A 461 0.87 -17.90 -26.28
CA HIS A 461 2.25 -18.20 -25.89
C HIS A 461 2.53 -19.71 -25.86
N ILE A 462 3.71 -20.13 -26.32
CA ILE A 462 4.13 -21.54 -26.30
C ILE A 462 4.37 -22.02 -24.86
N HIS A 463 4.85 -21.11 -24.00
CA HIS A 463 5.23 -21.33 -22.60
C HIS A 463 4.64 -20.21 -21.71
N PRO A 464 3.30 -20.18 -21.49
CA PRO A 464 2.67 -19.08 -20.76
C PRO A 464 3.06 -19.03 -19.28
N PHE A 465 3.39 -20.17 -18.66
CA PHE A 465 3.83 -20.18 -17.27
C PHE A 465 5.18 -19.48 -17.08
N GLU A 466 6.17 -19.85 -17.88
CA GLU A 466 7.51 -19.27 -17.82
C GLU A 466 7.45 -17.78 -18.19
N LYS A 467 6.73 -17.44 -19.28
CA LYS A 467 6.67 -16.07 -19.81
C LYS A 467 5.83 -15.10 -18.98
N MET A 468 4.69 -15.53 -18.45
CA MET A 468 3.75 -14.64 -17.74
C MET A 468 3.97 -14.63 -16.23
N PHE A 469 4.68 -15.62 -15.68
CA PHE A 469 4.86 -15.75 -14.24
C PHE A 469 6.33 -15.87 -13.83
N VAL A 470 7.02 -16.93 -14.24
CA VAL A 470 8.35 -17.25 -13.66
C VAL A 470 9.37 -16.18 -14.01
N HIS A 471 9.53 -15.84 -15.29
CA HIS A 471 10.55 -14.88 -15.74
C HIS A 471 10.31 -13.47 -15.18
N PRO A 472 9.11 -12.83 -15.33
CA PRO A 472 8.86 -11.51 -14.75
C PRO A 472 9.06 -11.48 -13.22
N TYR A 473 8.63 -12.54 -12.54
CA TYR A 473 8.81 -12.64 -11.10
C TYR A 473 10.29 -12.77 -10.71
N MET A 474 11.07 -13.58 -11.40
CA MET A 474 12.52 -13.66 -11.16
C MET A 474 13.20 -12.32 -11.43
N SER A 475 12.78 -11.55 -12.44
CA SER A 475 13.27 -10.18 -12.66
C SER A 475 13.06 -9.28 -11.45
N GLU A 476 11.87 -9.31 -10.83
CA GLU A 476 11.59 -8.58 -9.60
C GLU A 476 12.45 -9.03 -8.42
N ILE A 477 12.62 -10.35 -8.24
CA ILE A 477 13.38 -10.94 -7.14
C ILE A 477 14.87 -10.58 -7.25
N TYR A 478 15.47 -10.74 -8.42
CA TYR A 478 16.90 -10.48 -8.62
C TYR A 478 17.23 -9.00 -8.55
N ASN A 479 16.36 -8.12 -9.07
CA ASN A 479 16.47 -6.68 -8.87
C ASN A 479 16.41 -6.30 -7.37
N THR A 480 15.45 -6.88 -6.62
CA THR A 480 15.34 -6.64 -5.17
C THR A 480 16.57 -7.15 -4.41
N SER A 481 17.14 -8.29 -4.82
CA SER A 481 18.31 -8.91 -4.19
C SER A 481 19.63 -8.17 -4.47
N LYS A 482 19.67 -7.36 -5.54
CA LYS A 482 20.87 -6.67 -6.05
C LYS A 482 22.01 -7.63 -6.39
N LEU A 483 21.67 -8.78 -6.99
CA LEU A 483 22.63 -9.78 -7.45
C LEU A 483 23.03 -9.58 -8.92
N THR A 484 22.20 -8.91 -9.72
CA THR A 484 22.45 -8.57 -11.12
C THR A 484 22.59 -7.06 -11.28
N PHE A 485 23.36 -6.65 -12.29
CA PHE A 485 23.59 -5.26 -12.68
C PHE A 485 22.40 -4.71 -13.48
N ASP A 486 21.92 -5.49 -14.45
CA ASP A 486 20.78 -5.14 -15.30
C ASP A 486 19.92 -6.38 -15.65
N GLU A 487 18.87 -6.15 -16.43
CA GLU A 487 17.96 -7.20 -16.89
C GLU A 487 18.63 -8.15 -17.90
N GLN A 488 19.59 -7.66 -18.68
CA GLN A 488 20.31 -8.48 -19.65
C GLN A 488 21.18 -9.54 -18.95
N GLU A 489 21.93 -9.15 -17.91
CA GLU A 489 22.72 -10.08 -17.12
C GLU A 489 21.84 -11.17 -16.49
N LEU A 490 20.66 -10.81 -15.98
CA LEU A 490 19.71 -11.79 -15.45
C LEU A 490 19.25 -12.75 -16.55
N ASP A 491 18.88 -12.23 -17.71
CA ASP A 491 18.38 -13.02 -18.84
C ASP A 491 19.37 -14.10 -19.28
N GLU A 492 20.66 -13.76 -19.36
CA GLU A 492 21.71 -14.71 -19.73
C GLU A 492 21.84 -15.88 -18.73
N TYR A 493 21.78 -15.58 -17.43
CA TYR A 493 21.82 -16.62 -16.39
C TYR A 493 20.52 -17.39 -16.25
N TYR A 494 19.37 -16.75 -16.47
CA TYR A 494 18.06 -17.38 -16.51
C TYR A 494 18.01 -18.41 -17.65
N ASP A 495 18.41 -18.01 -18.85
CA ASP A 495 18.42 -18.87 -20.04
C ASP A 495 19.39 -20.05 -19.86
N THR A 496 20.58 -19.78 -19.30
CA THR A 496 21.56 -20.83 -18.98
C THR A 496 21.00 -21.82 -17.95
N PHE A 497 20.33 -21.33 -16.91
CA PHE A 497 19.68 -22.19 -15.92
C PHE A 497 18.57 -23.05 -16.53
N GLU A 498 17.69 -22.48 -17.37
CA GLU A 498 16.63 -23.24 -18.04
C GLU A 498 17.19 -24.29 -19.01
N LEU A 499 18.28 -23.98 -19.73
CA LEU A 499 18.99 -24.96 -20.54
C LEU A 499 19.47 -26.13 -19.68
N LEU A 500 20.17 -25.85 -18.58
CA LEU A 500 20.68 -26.90 -17.69
C LEU A 500 19.56 -27.73 -17.04
N LEU A 501 18.47 -27.07 -16.64
CA LEU A 501 17.29 -27.72 -16.09
C LEU A 501 16.65 -28.66 -17.14
N SER A 502 16.44 -28.18 -18.37
CA SER A 502 15.86 -28.98 -19.44
C SER A 502 16.74 -30.18 -19.83
N LEU A 503 18.05 -30.00 -19.90
CA LEU A 503 19.02 -31.06 -20.13
C LEU A 503 19.00 -32.09 -19.00
N LYS A 504 18.94 -31.65 -17.74
CA LYS A 504 18.86 -32.57 -16.59
C LYS A 504 17.57 -33.40 -16.61
N HIS A 505 16.46 -32.82 -17.05
CA HIS A 505 15.22 -33.57 -17.30
C HIS A 505 15.44 -34.67 -18.35
N ARG A 506 16.09 -34.37 -19.48
CA ARG A 506 16.41 -35.38 -20.52
C ARG A 506 17.35 -36.47 -20.02
N TYR A 507 18.38 -36.08 -19.26
CA TYR A 507 19.29 -37.02 -18.61
C TYR A 507 18.55 -38.00 -17.69
N SER A 508 17.54 -37.51 -16.98
CA SER A 508 16.72 -38.30 -16.06
C SER A 508 15.58 -39.07 -16.76
N GLY A 509 15.50 -39.04 -18.10
CA GLY A 509 14.46 -39.72 -18.89
C GLY A 509 13.10 -39.00 -18.94
N ILE A 510 13.02 -37.74 -18.50
CA ILE A 510 11.80 -36.93 -18.47
C ILE A 510 11.76 -36.06 -19.74
N ASN A 511 11.03 -36.51 -20.76
CA ASN A 511 11.00 -35.84 -22.07
C ASN A 511 9.98 -34.69 -22.18
N LEU A 512 9.06 -34.53 -21.21
CA LEU A 512 7.94 -33.58 -21.29
C LEU A 512 8.25 -32.17 -20.79
N PHE A 513 9.44 -31.94 -20.23
CA PHE A 513 9.83 -30.61 -19.73
C PHE A 513 10.18 -29.67 -20.90
N PRO A 514 9.71 -28.40 -20.90
CA PRO A 514 9.98 -27.45 -21.98
C PRO A 514 11.47 -27.16 -22.15
N ILE A 515 11.86 -26.74 -23.35
CA ILE A 515 13.25 -26.44 -23.68
C ILE A 515 13.74 -25.11 -23.05
N GLY A 516 12.82 -24.24 -22.62
CA GLY A 516 13.10 -22.92 -22.03
C GLY A 516 12.65 -21.76 -22.93
N LEU A 517 12.60 -20.55 -22.37
CA LEU A 517 12.22 -19.31 -23.07
C LEU A 517 13.24 -18.91 -24.14
N PHE A 518 14.53 -19.22 -23.94
CA PHE A 518 15.61 -18.94 -24.90
C PHE A 518 15.33 -19.55 -26.28
N ALA A 519 14.55 -20.64 -26.36
CA ALA A 519 14.20 -21.25 -27.63
C ALA A 519 13.33 -20.36 -28.55
N ASN A 520 12.77 -19.27 -28.01
CA ASN A 520 12.01 -18.28 -28.76
C ASN A 520 12.73 -16.92 -28.88
N LYS A 521 13.96 -16.80 -28.38
CA LYS A 521 14.75 -15.57 -28.47
C LYS A 521 15.51 -15.50 -29.81
N PHE A 522 15.67 -14.30 -30.33
CA PHE A 522 16.45 -14.06 -31.55
C PHE A 522 17.96 -14.13 -31.30
N ASP A 523 18.41 -13.64 -30.15
CA ASP A 523 19.81 -13.69 -29.72
C ASP A 523 19.98 -14.75 -28.63
N ILE A 524 20.80 -15.75 -28.92
CA ILE A 524 21.20 -16.85 -28.02
C ILE A 524 22.73 -16.98 -27.99
N SER A 525 23.46 -15.93 -28.35
CA SER A 525 24.93 -15.92 -28.43
C SER A 525 25.59 -16.33 -27.12
N HIS A 526 25.03 -15.93 -25.98
CA HIS A 526 25.50 -16.33 -24.65
C HIS A 526 25.40 -17.85 -24.42
N ILE A 527 24.32 -18.51 -24.87
CA ILE A 527 24.21 -19.99 -24.81
C ILE A 527 25.22 -20.66 -25.73
N GLN A 528 25.40 -20.14 -26.95
CA GLN A 528 26.38 -20.65 -27.90
C GLN A 528 27.81 -20.56 -27.34
N GLN A 529 28.14 -19.42 -26.72
CA GLN A 529 29.41 -19.22 -26.03
C GLN A 529 29.56 -20.14 -24.82
N PHE A 530 28.52 -20.33 -24.02
CA PHE A 530 28.52 -21.26 -22.89
C PHE A 530 28.83 -22.71 -23.33
N LEU A 531 28.19 -23.18 -24.41
CA LEU A 531 28.47 -24.49 -24.99
C LEU A 531 29.90 -24.58 -25.54
N LYS A 532 30.34 -23.56 -26.28
CA LYS A 532 31.70 -23.51 -26.84
C LYS A 532 32.76 -23.60 -25.75
N LEU A 533 32.61 -22.84 -24.65
CA LEU A 533 33.51 -22.91 -23.49
C LEU A 533 33.52 -24.33 -22.90
N GLY A 534 32.36 -24.96 -22.75
CA GLY A 534 32.29 -26.34 -22.28
C GLY A 534 33.02 -27.33 -23.19
N SER A 535 32.91 -27.14 -24.51
CA SER A 535 33.64 -27.96 -25.48
C SER A 535 35.15 -27.76 -25.42
N GLU A 536 35.61 -26.54 -25.13
CA GLU A 536 37.03 -26.20 -24.96
C GLU A 536 37.60 -26.76 -23.65
N GLU A 537 36.83 -26.70 -22.56
CA GLU A 537 37.21 -27.25 -21.24
C GLU A 537 37.13 -28.79 -21.17
N SER A 538 36.36 -29.42 -22.07
CA SER A 538 36.23 -30.88 -22.20
C SER A 538 35.92 -31.55 -20.84
N GLU A 539 36.77 -32.46 -20.36
CA GLU A 539 36.52 -33.22 -19.12
C GLU A 539 36.62 -32.35 -17.86
N SER A 540 37.25 -31.18 -17.96
CA SER A 540 37.39 -30.24 -16.85
C SER A 540 36.17 -29.32 -16.67
N TRP A 541 35.20 -29.37 -17.59
CA TRP A 541 34.05 -28.49 -17.55
C TRP A 541 33.15 -28.80 -16.33
N PRO A 542 33.01 -27.87 -15.36
CA PRO A 542 32.31 -28.15 -14.10
C PRO A 542 30.83 -28.53 -14.26
N VAL A 543 30.21 -28.15 -15.38
CA VAL A 543 28.80 -28.47 -15.70
C VAL A 543 28.57 -29.97 -15.84
N LEU A 544 29.60 -30.75 -16.21
CA LEU A 544 29.50 -32.20 -16.35
C LEU A 544 29.13 -32.90 -15.04
N GLU A 545 29.30 -32.25 -13.89
CA GLU A 545 28.82 -32.75 -12.59
C GLU A 545 27.32 -33.05 -12.58
N LEU A 546 26.52 -32.28 -13.34
CA LEU A 546 25.10 -32.52 -13.53
C LEU A 546 24.79 -33.81 -14.32
N PHE A 547 25.77 -34.35 -15.03
CA PHE A 547 25.62 -35.46 -15.99
C PHE A 547 26.53 -36.66 -15.65
N GLY A 548 26.93 -36.78 -14.38
CA GLY A 548 27.79 -37.86 -13.91
C GLY A 548 29.23 -37.76 -14.41
N ASN A 549 29.72 -36.54 -14.61
CA ASN A 549 31.06 -36.23 -15.11
C ASN A 549 31.34 -36.87 -16.49
N SER A 550 30.34 -36.92 -17.36
CA SER A 550 30.42 -37.55 -18.68
C SER A 550 29.98 -36.60 -19.79
N ILE A 551 30.92 -36.30 -20.70
CA ILE A 551 30.69 -35.55 -21.94
C ILE A 551 29.60 -36.23 -22.78
N GLU A 552 29.63 -37.56 -22.83
CA GLU A 552 28.69 -38.37 -23.60
C GLU A 552 27.27 -38.26 -23.02
N ASN A 553 27.12 -38.25 -21.70
CA ASN A 553 25.81 -38.07 -21.05
C ASN A 553 25.24 -36.66 -21.28
N PHE A 554 26.08 -35.63 -21.19
CA PHE A 554 25.70 -34.26 -21.52
C PHE A 554 25.23 -34.16 -22.97
N ARG A 555 26.04 -34.65 -23.91
CA ARG A 555 25.74 -34.62 -25.34
C ARG A 555 24.45 -35.37 -25.67
N ASN A 556 24.28 -36.58 -25.16
CA ASN A 556 23.05 -37.36 -25.34
C ASN A 556 21.82 -36.61 -24.81
N SER A 557 21.96 -35.83 -23.74
CA SER A 557 20.88 -35.00 -23.20
C SER A 557 20.56 -33.80 -24.11
N LEU A 558 21.59 -33.19 -24.71
CA LEU A 558 21.48 -32.09 -25.66
C LEU A 558 20.80 -32.53 -26.96
N GLU A 559 21.17 -33.70 -27.49
CA GLU A 559 20.52 -34.29 -28.67
C GLU A 559 19.03 -34.62 -28.43
N LYS A 560 18.69 -35.02 -27.20
CA LYS A 560 17.31 -35.32 -26.76
C LYS A 560 16.43 -34.09 -26.49
N LEU A 561 16.95 -32.87 -26.62
CA LEU A 561 16.09 -31.67 -26.60
C LEU A 561 15.08 -31.66 -27.75
N ASN A 562 15.29 -32.49 -28.79
CA ASN A 562 14.58 -32.46 -30.06
C ASN A 562 13.14 -33.02 -30.06
N GLU A 563 12.59 -33.48 -28.93
CA GLU A 563 11.31 -34.20 -28.94
C GLU A 563 10.09 -33.42 -28.40
N TYR A 564 8.97 -33.61 -29.12
CA TYR A 564 7.56 -33.27 -28.86
C TYR A 564 7.03 -31.84 -29.09
N ARG A 565 7.76 -30.75 -28.81
CA ARG A 565 7.26 -29.37 -29.06
C ARG A 565 8.12 -28.45 -29.92
N VAL A 566 9.31 -28.90 -30.33
CA VAL A 566 10.16 -28.15 -31.27
C VAL A 566 9.47 -27.93 -32.63
N LYS A 567 8.46 -28.72 -32.99
CA LYS A 567 7.65 -28.49 -34.22
C LYS A 567 6.91 -27.13 -34.23
N ARG A 568 6.80 -26.41 -33.11
CA ARG A 568 6.21 -25.06 -33.05
C ARG A 568 7.22 -23.93 -32.85
N SER A 569 8.49 -24.23 -32.56
CA SER A 569 9.57 -23.24 -32.42
C SER A 569 10.52 -23.35 -33.60
N HIS A 570 10.94 -22.23 -34.21
CA HIS A 570 11.97 -22.22 -35.26
C HIS A 570 13.39 -22.47 -34.71
N PHE A 571 13.51 -23.22 -33.62
CA PHE A 571 14.73 -23.36 -32.86
C PHE A 571 15.62 -24.47 -33.43
N ASP A 572 16.80 -24.09 -33.92
CA ASP A 572 17.74 -25.00 -34.56
C ASP A 572 18.66 -25.69 -33.53
N ILE A 573 18.23 -26.85 -33.06
CA ILE A 573 19.02 -27.70 -32.15
C ILE A 573 20.29 -28.22 -32.83
N GLN A 574 20.28 -28.44 -34.15
CA GLN A 574 21.50 -28.83 -34.88
C GLN A 574 22.52 -27.68 -34.86
N GLY A 575 22.04 -26.45 -34.97
CA GLY A 575 22.81 -25.24 -34.77
C GLY A 575 23.46 -25.17 -33.37
N LEU A 576 22.75 -25.54 -32.30
CA LEU A 576 23.34 -25.61 -30.95
C LEU A 576 24.40 -26.72 -30.82
N LEU A 577 24.14 -27.91 -31.38
CA LEU A 577 25.08 -29.03 -31.34
C LEU A 577 26.41 -28.70 -32.03
N ALA A 578 26.41 -27.79 -33.00
CA ALA A 578 27.63 -27.31 -33.66
C ALA A 578 28.61 -26.60 -32.70
N TYR A 579 28.10 -26.00 -31.61
CA TYR A 579 28.93 -25.34 -30.59
C TYR A 579 29.47 -26.30 -29.52
N TYR A 580 29.10 -27.59 -29.58
CA TYR A 580 29.65 -28.64 -28.73
C TYR A 580 29.95 -29.89 -29.58
N PRO A 581 30.95 -29.86 -30.47
CA PRO A 581 31.25 -30.95 -31.40
C PRO A 581 31.81 -32.20 -30.70
N ILE A 582 31.67 -33.37 -31.34
CA ILE A 582 32.34 -34.60 -30.89
C ILE A 582 33.84 -34.41 -31.14
N ALA A 583 34.66 -34.56 -30.09
CA ALA A 583 36.08 -34.79 -30.29
C ALA A 583 36.22 -36.11 -31.07
N ILE A 584 36.55 -36.03 -32.36
CA ILE A 584 36.88 -37.21 -33.15
C ILE A 584 38.04 -37.87 -32.42
N LYS A 585 37.81 -39.06 -31.84
CA LYS A 585 38.90 -39.90 -31.33
C LYS A 585 39.82 -40.18 -32.52
N SER A 586 40.95 -39.48 -32.56
CA SER A 586 42.10 -39.81 -33.41
C SER A 586 42.83 -41.01 -32.83
#